data_AF-A0A4Q7MAC9-F1
#
_entry.id   AF-A0A4Q7MAC9-F1
#
_cell.length_a   1.000
_cell.length_b   1.000
_cell.length_c   1.000
_cell.angle_alpha   90.00
_cell.angle_beta   90.00
_cell.angle_gamma   90.00
#
_symmetry.space_group_name_H-M   'P 1'
#
loop_
_entity.id
_entity.type
_entity.pdbx_description
1 polymer ?
#
loop_
_entity_poly.entity_id
_entity_poly.type
_entity_poly.pdbx_seq_one_letter_code
_entity_poly.pdbx_strand_id
1 'polypeptide(L)'
;MTSAPAFPADFPARAVVDLEAVRDNVRALRDHAPSSALMAVVKADAYGHGLVPSAWAALAGGATWLGVAQASEALALRAAGVGPDDARILTWLAAPGVDFAALVEADVDVSVAAAWALDGVAAAARATGRTARVHLKVDTGLGRNGVMPADLPAAVARAAALQAEGVVRVVGVWTHLAYADAPGHPTIAAQRVVLDEAVRTVEAAGIDVEVRHAANSAATLTAPALHYDLVRPGISVYGLSPVPQVAAASSFGLRPAMTLQARLATVKDVPAGHGVSYAHLYTTPQATRLGVVPLGYSDGIPRHASGGSAGVGGPMYVGGPPTAGVGPGARGADADGGRVLRVAGRVCMDQVVLDLGPYASERAGDVVTLFGSTDGLAHAAAVPSAEDWAQAADTISYEIVTRLGARVPRVYVGQDVLGERARAALGRGGAGLRAEQTPEAARWS
;
A
#
# COMPACT_ATOMS: atom_id res chain seq x y z
N MET A 1 22.26 12.57 16.10
CA MET A 1 21.62 11.32 16.56
C MET A 1 20.14 11.60 16.70
N THR A 2 19.32 11.12 15.76
CA THR A 2 17.86 11.20 15.87
C THR A 2 17.41 10.22 16.94
N SER A 3 16.66 10.69 17.94
CA SER A 3 16.05 9.81 18.95
C SER A 3 15.08 8.85 18.28
N ALA A 4 14.97 7.62 18.79
CA ALA A 4 13.92 6.70 18.35
C ALA A 4 12.55 7.40 18.45
N PRO A 5 11.63 7.16 17.49
CA PRO A 5 10.26 7.65 17.62
C PRO A 5 9.70 7.22 18.99
N ALA A 6 8.74 7.94 19.55
CA ALA A 6 8.08 7.49 20.78
C ALA A 6 7.06 6.36 20.46
N PHE A 7 6.82 5.46 21.41
CA PHE A 7 5.63 4.59 21.33
C PHE A 7 4.39 5.39 21.74
N PRO A 8 3.22 5.14 21.12
CA PRO A 8 1.95 5.64 21.62
C PRO A 8 1.74 5.25 23.09
N ALA A 9 1.12 6.12 23.88
CA ALA A 9 0.85 5.86 25.30
C ALA A 9 -0.11 4.66 25.48
N ASP A 10 -1.13 4.57 24.63
CA ASP A 10 -2.27 3.67 24.81
C ASP A 10 -2.18 2.39 23.95
N PHE A 11 -1.06 2.17 23.23
CA PHE A 11 -0.89 0.97 22.40
C PHE A 11 0.54 0.40 22.53
N PRO A 12 0.72 -0.92 22.65
CA PRO A 12 2.03 -1.52 22.91
C PRO A 12 2.92 -1.62 21.66
N ALA A 13 2.41 -1.20 20.50
CA ALA A 13 3.08 -1.29 19.21
C ALA A 13 2.94 0.00 18.39
N ARG A 14 3.67 0.07 17.28
CA ARG A 14 3.61 1.16 16.29
C ARG A 14 4.00 0.68 14.91
N ALA A 15 3.41 1.30 13.89
CA ALA A 15 3.94 1.28 12.54
C ALA A 15 4.61 2.64 12.27
N VAL A 16 5.94 2.69 12.28
CA VAL A 16 6.68 3.91 11.92
C VAL A 16 6.66 4.05 10.41
N VAL A 17 6.17 5.18 9.90
CA VAL A 17 6.10 5.48 8.47
C VAL A 17 7.03 6.64 8.15
N ASP A 18 8.03 6.36 7.31
CA ASP A 18 9.05 7.31 6.86
C ASP A 18 8.57 8.02 5.58
N LEU A 19 8.16 9.28 5.73
CA LEU A 19 7.67 10.09 4.62
C LEU A 19 8.79 10.57 3.69
N GLU A 20 10.02 10.62 4.18
CA GLU A 20 11.18 10.87 3.33
C GLU A 20 11.43 9.68 2.39
N ALA A 21 11.26 8.45 2.89
CA ALA A 21 11.33 7.25 2.05
C ALA A 21 10.27 7.28 0.94
N VAL A 22 9.02 7.61 1.27
CA VAL A 22 7.93 7.72 0.27
C VAL A 22 8.29 8.76 -0.81
N ARG A 23 8.75 9.95 -0.40
CA ARG A 23 9.18 11.00 -1.32
C ARG A 23 10.30 10.52 -2.25
N ASP A 24 11.34 9.92 -1.69
CA ASP A 24 12.53 9.51 -2.45
C ASP A 24 12.25 8.31 -3.36
N ASN A 25 11.39 7.39 -2.93
CA ASN A 25 10.89 6.31 -3.80
C ASN A 25 10.16 6.86 -5.02
N VAL A 26 9.32 7.87 -4.85
CA VAL A 26 8.65 8.52 -5.99
C VAL A 26 9.66 9.18 -6.92
N ARG A 27 10.70 9.84 -6.38
CA ARG A 27 11.78 10.40 -7.22
C ARG A 27 12.49 9.31 -8.03
N ALA A 28 12.90 8.21 -7.38
CA ALA A 28 13.52 7.09 -8.07
C ALA A 28 12.60 6.51 -9.16
N LEU A 29 11.30 6.36 -8.88
CA LEU A 29 10.32 5.88 -9.87
C LEU A 29 10.15 6.81 -11.07
N ARG A 30 10.30 8.13 -10.88
CA ARG A 30 10.32 9.09 -12.00
C ARG A 30 11.57 8.92 -12.86
N ASP A 31 12.72 8.64 -12.24
CA ASP A 31 13.95 8.38 -12.97
C ASP A 31 13.87 7.10 -13.81
N HIS A 32 13.08 6.11 -13.38
CA HIS A 32 12.78 4.91 -14.17
C HIS A 32 11.80 5.16 -15.33
N ALA A 33 11.00 6.22 -15.29
CA ALA A 33 10.01 6.56 -16.33
C ALA A 33 10.05 8.06 -16.69
N PRO A 34 11.19 8.58 -17.21
CA PRO A 34 11.45 10.01 -17.29
C PRO A 34 10.58 10.76 -18.29
N SER A 35 9.98 10.06 -19.25
CA SER A 35 9.08 10.63 -20.27
C SER A 35 7.61 10.62 -19.88
N SER A 36 7.25 10.05 -18.72
CA SER A 36 5.87 9.87 -18.31
C SER A 36 5.56 10.65 -17.03
N ALA A 37 4.32 11.10 -16.91
CA ALA A 37 3.79 11.50 -15.62
C ALA A 37 3.72 10.29 -14.67
N LEU A 38 3.65 10.54 -13.36
CA LEU A 38 3.58 9.49 -12.34
C LEU A 38 2.33 9.67 -11.48
N MET A 39 1.49 8.63 -11.47
CA MET A 39 0.36 8.47 -10.56
C MET A 39 0.77 7.62 -9.36
N ALA A 40 0.94 8.25 -8.20
CA ALA A 40 1.19 7.51 -6.98
C ALA A 40 -0.11 6.85 -6.51
N VAL A 41 -0.15 5.52 -6.48
CA VAL A 41 -1.34 4.78 -6.06
C VAL A 41 -1.38 4.68 -4.53
N VAL A 42 -2.32 5.39 -3.93
CA VAL A 42 -2.49 5.55 -2.47
C VAL A 42 -3.78 4.91 -1.92
N LYS A 43 -4.41 4.02 -2.71
CA LYS A 43 -5.56 3.22 -2.26
C LYS A 43 -5.27 2.40 -1.00
N ALA A 44 -6.34 1.93 -0.36
CA ALA A 44 -6.32 1.09 0.83
C ALA A 44 -5.48 1.72 1.95
N ASP A 45 -5.78 2.99 2.26
CA ASP A 45 -5.04 3.78 3.23
C ASP A 45 -3.53 3.84 2.94
N ALA A 46 -3.19 4.12 1.68
CA ALA A 46 -1.82 4.09 1.18
C ALA A 46 -1.11 2.76 1.46
N TYR A 47 -1.77 1.64 1.12
CA TYR A 47 -1.26 0.29 1.43
C TYR A 47 -0.94 0.12 2.93
N GLY A 48 -1.79 0.69 3.79
CA GLY A 48 -1.63 0.70 5.24
C GLY A 48 -0.63 1.72 5.80
N HIS A 49 -0.03 2.60 4.98
CA HIS A 49 0.91 3.62 5.43
C HIS A 49 0.21 4.92 5.89
N GLY A 50 -1.05 5.12 5.55
CA GLY A 50 -1.83 6.33 5.84
C GLY A 50 -2.06 7.18 4.62
N LEU A 51 -3.33 7.32 4.21
CA LEU A 51 -3.77 7.94 2.97
C LEU A 51 -3.19 9.35 2.76
N VAL A 52 -3.50 10.27 3.68
CA VAL A 52 -3.18 11.70 3.54
C VAL A 52 -1.67 11.98 3.68
N PRO A 53 -0.96 11.49 4.73
CA PRO A 53 0.48 11.70 4.86
C PRO A 53 1.28 11.16 3.67
N SER A 54 0.97 9.95 3.21
CA SER A 54 1.67 9.34 2.09
C SER A 54 1.36 10.02 0.76
N ALA A 55 0.12 10.48 0.54
CA ALA A 55 -0.23 11.27 -0.64
C ALA A 55 0.61 12.54 -0.72
N TRP A 56 0.68 13.34 0.35
CA TRP A 56 1.49 14.56 0.36
C TRP A 56 2.99 14.28 0.20
N ALA A 57 3.51 13.22 0.81
CA ALA A 57 4.90 12.81 0.62
C ALA A 57 5.19 12.40 -0.84
N ALA A 58 4.25 11.68 -1.48
CA ALA A 58 4.37 11.31 -2.89
C ALA A 58 4.35 12.54 -3.81
N LEU A 59 3.50 13.53 -3.54
CA LEU A 59 3.49 14.80 -4.28
C LEU A 59 4.81 15.57 -4.10
N ALA A 60 5.38 15.59 -2.89
CA ALA A 60 6.71 16.16 -2.65
C ALA A 60 7.84 15.40 -3.40
N GLY A 61 7.61 14.14 -3.76
CA GLY A 61 8.49 13.33 -4.62
C GLY A 61 8.35 13.63 -6.11
N GLY A 62 7.33 14.41 -6.51
CA GLY A 62 7.08 14.80 -7.89
C GLY A 62 5.99 13.98 -8.59
N ALA A 63 5.17 13.21 -7.86
CA ALA A 63 3.94 12.68 -8.42
C ALA A 63 3.02 13.84 -8.83
N THR A 64 2.43 13.78 -10.01
CA THR A 64 1.46 14.78 -10.52
C THR A 64 0.03 14.24 -10.56
N TRP A 65 -0.11 12.93 -10.30
CA TRP A 65 -1.39 12.23 -10.17
C TRP A 65 -1.41 11.41 -8.88
N LEU A 66 -2.61 11.22 -8.32
CA LEU A 66 -2.90 10.27 -7.25
C LEU A 66 -3.96 9.26 -7.72
N GLY A 67 -3.77 8.00 -7.36
CA GLY A 67 -4.69 6.92 -7.71
C GLY A 67 -5.28 6.25 -6.49
N VAL A 68 -6.61 6.15 -6.41
CA VAL A 68 -7.33 5.47 -5.32
C VAL A 68 -8.37 4.49 -5.87
N ALA A 69 -8.80 3.53 -5.07
CA ALA A 69 -9.77 2.56 -5.52
C ALA A 69 -11.19 3.09 -5.34
N GLN A 70 -11.50 3.60 -4.16
CA GLN A 70 -12.87 3.96 -3.75
C GLN A 70 -13.13 5.45 -3.92
N ALA A 71 -14.40 5.82 -4.09
CA ALA A 71 -14.83 7.22 -4.16
C ALA A 71 -14.50 7.97 -2.85
N SER A 72 -14.73 7.34 -1.70
CA SER A 72 -14.47 7.92 -0.38
C SER A 72 -13.00 8.30 -0.17
N GLU A 73 -12.06 7.52 -0.71
CA GLU A 73 -10.63 7.83 -0.64
C GLU A 73 -10.29 9.10 -1.44
N ALA A 74 -10.89 9.26 -2.63
CA ALA A 74 -10.67 10.43 -3.48
C ALA A 74 -11.22 11.70 -2.80
N LEU A 75 -12.43 11.59 -2.24
CA LEU A 75 -13.07 12.69 -1.50
C LEU A 75 -12.29 13.03 -0.23
N ALA A 76 -11.74 12.03 0.48
CA ALA A 76 -10.89 12.27 1.64
C ALA A 76 -9.60 13.02 1.28
N LEU A 77 -8.98 12.73 0.14
CA LEU A 77 -7.81 13.48 -0.36
C LEU A 77 -8.16 14.93 -0.69
N ARG A 78 -9.32 15.17 -1.35
CA ARG A 78 -9.81 16.53 -1.61
C ARG A 78 -10.12 17.28 -0.31
N ALA A 79 -10.78 16.64 0.65
CA ALA A 79 -11.05 17.20 1.97
C ALA A 79 -9.78 17.49 2.78
N ALA A 80 -8.72 16.72 2.56
CA ALA A 80 -7.38 16.95 3.13
C ALA A 80 -6.60 18.07 2.42
N GLY A 81 -7.22 18.77 1.47
CA GLY A 81 -6.68 19.96 0.82
C GLY A 81 -5.78 19.68 -0.38
N VAL A 82 -5.79 18.47 -0.95
CA VAL A 82 -5.14 18.19 -2.25
C VAL A 82 -5.99 18.81 -3.35
N GLY A 83 -5.59 19.99 -3.84
CA GLY A 83 -6.31 20.73 -4.86
C GLY A 83 -6.01 20.24 -6.28
N PRO A 84 -6.79 20.69 -7.28
CA PRO A 84 -6.55 20.38 -8.69
C PRO A 84 -5.16 20.81 -9.19
N ASP A 85 -4.60 21.89 -8.62
CA ASP A 85 -3.27 22.40 -8.96
C ASP A 85 -2.14 21.56 -8.34
N ASP A 86 -2.43 20.80 -7.27
CA ASP A 86 -1.46 19.93 -6.61
C ASP A 86 -1.35 18.59 -7.36
N ALA A 87 -2.51 17.98 -7.69
CA ALA A 87 -2.57 16.77 -8.49
C ALA A 87 -3.97 16.48 -9.06
N ARG A 88 -3.97 15.73 -10.17
CA ARG A 88 -5.15 14.98 -10.63
C ARG A 88 -5.38 13.77 -9.75
N ILE A 89 -6.64 13.43 -9.50
CA ILE A 89 -7.02 12.24 -8.72
C ILE A 89 -7.87 11.36 -9.61
N LEU A 90 -7.47 10.09 -9.78
CA LEU A 90 -8.28 9.07 -10.46
C LEU A 90 -8.83 8.07 -9.44
N THR A 91 -10.13 7.83 -9.48
CA THR A 91 -10.79 6.70 -8.80
C THR A 91 -11.37 5.71 -9.81
N TRP A 92 -11.39 4.41 -9.50
CA TRP A 92 -11.73 3.40 -10.51
C TRP A 92 -12.61 2.23 -10.09
N LEU A 93 -12.96 2.12 -8.81
CA LEU A 93 -13.85 1.07 -8.34
C LEU A 93 -15.20 1.68 -7.99
N ALA A 94 -16.13 1.55 -8.94
CA ALA A 94 -17.51 1.98 -8.80
C ALA A 94 -18.45 0.77 -8.86
N ALA A 95 -19.49 0.80 -8.05
CA ALA A 95 -20.65 -0.09 -8.14
C ALA A 95 -21.92 0.76 -8.27
N PRO A 96 -23.03 0.22 -8.82
CA PRO A 96 -24.30 0.93 -8.88
C PRO A 96 -24.69 1.49 -7.50
N GLY A 97 -25.10 2.76 -7.46
CA GLY A 97 -25.39 3.49 -6.22
C GLY A 97 -24.25 4.37 -5.72
N VAL A 98 -23.08 4.37 -6.37
CA VAL A 98 -22.02 5.35 -6.09
C VAL A 98 -22.51 6.77 -6.38
N ASP A 99 -22.12 7.71 -5.51
CA ASP A 99 -22.38 9.13 -5.72
C ASP A 99 -21.34 9.74 -6.67
N PHE A 100 -21.65 9.71 -7.97
CA PHE A 100 -20.82 10.37 -8.98
C PHE A 100 -20.89 11.90 -8.90
N ALA A 101 -21.94 12.49 -8.34
CA ALA A 101 -22.07 13.95 -8.25
C ALA A 101 -21.00 14.51 -7.31
N ALA A 102 -20.80 13.89 -6.14
CA ALA A 102 -19.73 14.26 -5.22
C ALA A 102 -18.33 14.20 -5.87
N LEU A 103 -18.07 13.19 -6.71
CA LEU A 103 -16.79 13.05 -7.42
C LEU A 103 -16.59 14.17 -8.46
N VAL A 104 -17.63 14.49 -9.23
CA VAL A 104 -17.59 15.55 -10.24
C VAL A 104 -17.46 16.94 -9.58
N GLU A 105 -18.16 17.18 -8.47
CA GLU A 105 -18.03 18.41 -7.68
C GLU A 105 -16.65 18.57 -7.04
N ALA A 106 -15.97 17.45 -6.77
CA ALA A 106 -14.64 17.44 -6.20
C ALA A 106 -13.51 17.43 -7.26
N ASP A 107 -13.83 17.58 -8.55
CA ASP A 107 -12.87 17.52 -9.67
C ASP A 107 -12.03 16.23 -9.64
N VAL A 108 -12.69 15.09 -9.46
CA VAL A 108 -12.06 13.76 -9.48
C VAL A 108 -12.30 13.10 -10.83
N ASP A 109 -11.24 12.64 -11.48
CA ASP A 109 -11.32 11.85 -12.70
C ASP A 109 -11.88 10.45 -12.36
N VAL A 110 -12.81 9.94 -13.17
CA VAL A 110 -13.51 8.68 -12.91
C VAL A 110 -13.15 7.64 -13.98
N SER A 111 -12.67 6.47 -13.57
CA SER A 111 -12.55 5.35 -14.51
C SER A 111 -13.93 4.78 -14.84
N VAL A 112 -14.22 4.72 -16.13
CA VAL A 112 -15.41 4.08 -16.68
C VAL A 112 -15.01 2.73 -17.25
N ALA A 113 -15.64 1.68 -16.75
CA ALA A 113 -15.34 0.31 -17.13
C ALA A 113 -16.57 -0.49 -17.55
N ALA A 114 -17.74 0.15 -17.58
CA ALA A 114 -19.02 -0.41 -17.98
C ALA A 114 -19.95 0.72 -18.46
N ALA A 115 -20.91 0.40 -19.33
CA ALA A 115 -21.84 1.37 -19.91
C ALA A 115 -22.66 2.12 -18.83
N TRP A 116 -23.16 1.40 -17.82
CA TRP A 116 -23.93 2.01 -16.74
C TRP A 116 -23.16 3.12 -16.00
N ALA A 117 -21.84 2.96 -15.85
CA ALA A 117 -21.01 3.92 -15.15
C ALA A 117 -20.83 5.19 -15.99
N LEU A 118 -20.71 5.06 -17.32
CA LEU A 118 -20.64 6.21 -18.23
C LEU A 118 -21.92 7.05 -18.15
N ASP A 119 -23.08 6.40 -18.20
CA ASP A 119 -24.37 7.08 -18.11
C ASP A 119 -24.60 7.69 -16.72
N GLY A 120 -24.17 7.01 -15.65
CA GLY A 120 -24.22 7.53 -14.28
C GLY A 120 -23.36 8.78 -14.09
N VAL A 121 -22.11 8.76 -14.58
CA VAL A 121 -21.22 9.93 -14.57
C VAL A 121 -21.81 11.07 -15.39
N ALA A 122 -22.39 10.79 -16.56
CA ALA A 122 -23.03 11.80 -17.38
C ALA A 122 -24.27 12.42 -16.70
N ALA A 123 -25.08 11.62 -16.01
CA ALA A 123 -26.21 12.13 -15.24
C ALA A 123 -25.74 13.07 -14.10
N ALA A 124 -24.70 12.67 -13.37
CA ALA A 124 -24.08 13.49 -12.33
C ALA A 124 -23.49 14.80 -12.88
N ALA A 125 -22.78 14.74 -14.01
CA ALA A 125 -22.25 15.92 -14.70
C ALA A 125 -23.35 16.91 -15.08
N ARG A 126 -24.47 16.44 -15.66
CA ARG A 126 -25.64 17.28 -15.96
C ARG A 126 -26.23 17.91 -14.70
N ALA A 127 -26.41 17.11 -13.64
CA ALA A 127 -27.00 17.58 -12.39
C ALA A 127 -26.14 18.64 -11.69
N THR A 128 -24.82 18.52 -11.77
CA THR A 128 -23.87 19.44 -11.14
C THR A 128 -23.52 20.64 -12.03
N GLY A 129 -23.92 20.62 -13.31
CA GLY A 129 -23.56 21.64 -14.29
C GLY A 129 -22.07 21.68 -14.63
N ARG A 130 -21.35 20.56 -14.42
CA ARG A 130 -19.90 20.45 -14.66
C ARG A 130 -19.61 19.36 -15.69
N THR A 131 -18.53 19.52 -16.44
CA THR A 131 -18.04 18.46 -17.32
C THR A 131 -17.25 17.43 -16.52
N ALA A 132 -17.69 16.18 -16.51
CA ALA A 132 -16.97 15.10 -15.85
C ALA A 132 -15.77 14.64 -16.69
N ARG A 133 -14.62 14.40 -16.04
CA ARG A 133 -13.43 13.82 -16.67
C ARG A 133 -13.43 12.31 -16.48
N VAL A 134 -13.31 11.54 -17.56
CA VAL A 134 -13.36 10.08 -17.51
C VAL A 134 -12.17 9.39 -18.17
N HIS A 135 -11.76 8.27 -17.57
CA HIS A 135 -10.80 7.35 -18.17
C HIS A 135 -11.52 6.08 -18.62
N LEU A 136 -11.48 5.75 -19.91
CA LEU A 136 -11.99 4.49 -20.43
C LEU A 136 -11.03 3.35 -20.07
N LYS A 137 -11.51 2.40 -19.27
CA LYS A 137 -10.77 1.20 -18.92
C LYS A 137 -11.08 0.10 -19.91
N VAL A 138 -10.05 -0.49 -20.50
CA VAL A 138 -10.14 -1.59 -21.45
C VAL A 138 -9.60 -2.86 -20.80
N ASP A 139 -10.37 -3.94 -20.84
CA ASP A 139 -9.85 -5.24 -20.41
C ASP A 139 -9.08 -5.86 -21.58
N THR A 140 -7.75 -5.90 -21.43
CA THR A 140 -6.83 -6.41 -22.45
C THR A 140 -6.48 -7.88 -22.25
N GLY A 141 -7.05 -8.53 -21.23
CA GLY A 141 -6.77 -9.93 -20.89
C GLY A 141 -6.54 -10.18 -19.40
N LEU A 142 -6.85 -9.22 -18.52
CA LEU A 142 -6.81 -9.46 -17.07
C LEU A 142 -8.09 -10.18 -16.60
N GLY A 143 -9.22 -9.95 -17.26
CA GLY A 143 -10.50 -10.57 -16.90
C GLY A 143 -11.07 -10.08 -15.57
N ARG A 144 -10.83 -8.81 -15.20
CA ARG A 144 -11.24 -8.26 -13.90
C ARG A 144 -12.25 -7.13 -14.03
N ASN A 145 -11.89 -6.08 -14.75
CA ASN A 145 -12.71 -4.88 -14.89
C ASN A 145 -12.20 -4.13 -16.13
N GLY A 146 -13.10 -3.51 -16.88
CA GLY A 146 -12.82 -2.86 -18.15
C GLY A 146 -13.82 -3.27 -19.21
N VAL A 147 -14.00 -2.40 -20.20
CA VAL A 147 -14.78 -2.68 -21.40
C VAL A 147 -14.01 -3.68 -22.25
N MET A 148 -14.69 -4.74 -22.70
CA MET A 148 -14.08 -5.72 -23.60
C MET A 148 -13.85 -5.08 -24.97
N PRO A 149 -12.81 -5.50 -25.74
CA PRO A 149 -12.55 -4.93 -27.06
C PRO A 149 -13.73 -4.97 -28.02
N ALA A 150 -14.57 -6.01 -27.93
CA ALA A 150 -15.78 -6.14 -28.75
C ALA A 150 -16.86 -5.08 -28.44
N ASP A 151 -16.94 -4.61 -27.20
CA ASP A 151 -17.93 -3.63 -26.74
C ASP A 151 -17.39 -2.18 -26.80
N LEU A 152 -16.07 -2.02 -26.98
CA LEU A 152 -15.40 -0.73 -26.99
C LEU A 152 -15.96 0.24 -28.04
N PRO A 153 -16.24 -0.16 -29.31
CA PRO A 153 -16.79 0.77 -30.30
C PRO A 153 -18.11 1.41 -29.86
N ALA A 154 -19.00 0.65 -29.22
CA ALA A 154 -20.27 1.16 -28.71
C ALA A 154 -20.06 2.13 -27.52
N ALA A 155 -19.16 1.78 -26.60
CA ALA A 155 -18.81 2.64 -25.47
C ALA A 155 -18.18 3.96 -25.94
N VAL A 156 -17.31 3.92 -26.95
CA VAL A 156 -16.65 5.08 -27.54
C VAL A 156 -17.67 5.96 -28.27
N ALA A 157 -18.57 5.40 -29.07
CA ALA A 157 -19.63 6.16 -29.73
C ALA A 157 -20.52 6.89 -28.71
N ARG A 158 -20.86 6.22 -27.59
CA ARG A 158 -21.60 6.84 -26.50
C ARG A 158 -20.81 7.97 -25.83
N ALA A 159 -19.53 7.75 -25.54
CA ALA A 159 -18.67 8.76 -24.93
C ALA A 159 -18.47 9.98 -25.83
N ALA A 160 -18.30 9.79 -27.13
CA ALA A 160 -18.17 10.86 -28.12
C ALA A 160 -19.45 11.72 -28.18
N ALA A 161 -20.63 11.11 -28.16
CA ALA A 161 -21.90 11.84 -28.11
C ALA A 161 -22.02 12.69 -26.82
N LEU A 162 -21.64 12.14 -25.67
CA LEU A 162 -21.64 12.86 -24.39
C LEU A 162 -20.59 13.99 -24.35
N GLN A 163 -19.48 13.84 -25.07
CA GLN A 163 -18.47 14.88 -25.23
C GLN A 163 -18.93 16.01 -26.15
N ALA A 164 -19.65 15.69 -27.23
CA ALA A 164 -20.27 16.71 -28.08
C ALA A 164 -21.35 17.51 -27.32
N GLU A 165 -22.01 16.91 -26.33
CA GLU A 165 -22.93 17.59 -25.41
C GLU A 165 -22.21 18.45 -24.35
N GLY A 166 -20.88 18.30 -24.19
CA GLY A 166 -20.10 19.00 -23.16
C GLY A 166 -20.23 18.41 -21.74
N VAL A 167 -20.87 17.25 -21.60
CA VAL A 167 -21.16 16.62 -20.30
C VAL A 167 -19.99 15.78 -19.80
N VAL A 168 -19.27 15.12 -20.71
CA VAL A 168 -18.13 14.27 -20.39
C VAL A 168 -16.93 14.70 -21.23
N ARG A 169 -15.73 14.67 -20.64
CA ARG A 169 -14.46 14.70 -21.37
C ARG A 169 -13.75 13.37 -21.17
N VAL A 170 -13.51 12.64 -22.25
CA VAL A 170 -12.66 11.45 -22.20
C VAL A 170 -11.22 11.90 -22.19
N VAL A 171 -10.52 11.69 -21.08
CA VAL A 171 -9.16 12.19 -20.86
C VAL A 171 -8.13 11.08 -20.81
N GLY A 172 -8.54 9.83 -20.56
CA GLY A 172 -7.61 8.72 -20.51
C GLY A 172 -8.13 7.43 -21.09
N VAL A 173 -7.21 6.60 -21.59
CA VAL A 173 -7.46 5.21 -21.99
C VAL A 173 -6.45 4.33 -21.29
N TRP A 174 -6.91 3.28 -20.62
CA TRP A 174 -6.02 2.49 -19.78
C TRP A 174 -6.40 1.04 -19.64
N THR A 175 -5.41 0.25 -19.23
CA THR A 175 -5.58 -1.16 -18.88
C THR A 175 -4.75 -1.52 -17.65
N HIS A 176 -4.89 -2.77 -17.20
CA HIS A 176 -4.04 -3.34 -16.16
C HIS A 176 -3.48 -4.69 -16.58
N LEU A 177 -2.18 -4.85 -16.34
CA LEU A 177 -1.41 -6.01 -16.78
C LEU A 177 -1.62 -7.20 -15.85
N ALA A 178 -1.68 -8.40 -16.41
CA ALA A 178 -1.86 -9.66 -15.68
C ALA A 178 -0.54 -10.22 -15.14
N TYR A 179 0.52 -10.16 -15.95
CA TYR A 179 1.83 -10.78 -15.65
C TYR A 179 2.96 -9.75 -15.58
N ALA A 180 2.69 -8.51 -15.18
CA ALA A 180 3.73 -7.47 -15.16
C ALA A 180 4.90 -7.82 -14.23
N ASP A 181 4.66 -8.63 -13.22
CA ASP A 181 5.63 -9.17 -12.28
C ASP A 181 6.39 -10.39 -12.83
N ALA A 182 6.09 -10.86 -14.04
CA ALA A 182 6.88 -11.84 -14.78
C ALA A 182 7.49 -11.20 -16.05
N PRO A 183 8.60 -10.44 -15.93
CA PRO A 183 9.20 -9.76 -17.07
C PRO A 183 9.43 -10.69 -18.27
N GLY A 184 9.03 -10.25 -19.46
CA GLY A 184 9.13 -11.03 -20.69
C GLY A 184 7.98 -12.01 -20.95
N HIS A 185 6.99 -12.14 -20.04
CA HIS A 185 5.84 -13.02 -20.27
C HIS A 185 5.05 -12.56 -21.53
N PRO A 186 4.70 -13.47 -22.45
CA PRO A 186 4.09 -13.12 -23.75
C PRO A 186 2.75 -12.40 -23.62
N THR A 187 2.00 -12.65 -22.53
CA THR A 187 0.75 -11.92 -22.25
C THR A 187 0.96 -10.41 -22.14
N ILE A 188 2.12 -9.94 -21.65
CA ILE A 188 2.41 -8.51 -21.55
C ILE A 188 2.38 -7.86 -22.95
N ALA A 189 3.06 -8.49 -23.91
CA ALA A 189 3.08 -8.00 -25.30
C ALA A 189 1.69 -8.09 -25.95
N ALA A 190 0.95 -9.18 -25.70
CA ALA A 190 -0.42 -9.32 -26.19
C ALA A 190 -1.35 -8.23 -25.64
N GLN A 191 -1.30 -7.95 -24.33
CA GLN A 191 -2.10 -6.89 -23.71
C GLN A 191 -1.77 -5.51 -24.27
N ARG A 192 -0.49 -5.24 -24.59
CA ARG A 192 -0.05 -4.00 -25.23
C ARG A 192 -0.70 -3.80 -26.60
N VAL A 193 -0.70 -4.83 -27.44
CA VAL A 193 -1.33 -4.77 -28.77
C VAL A 193 -2.81 -4.41 -28.67
N VAL A 194 -3.53 -5.02 -27.72
CA VAL A 194 -4.96 -4.73 -27.50
C VAL A 194 -5.16 -3.29 -27.00
N LEU A 195 -4.30 -2.79 -26.12
CA LEU A 195 -4.38 -1.39 -25.66
C LEU A 195 -4.13 -0.40 -26.80
N ASP A 196 -3.10 -0.63 -27.62
CA ASP A 196 -2.76 0.25 -28.73
C ASP A 196 -3.91 0.31 -29.76
N GLU A 197 -4.58 -0.81 -30.02
CA GLU A 197 -5.78 -0.85 -30.88
C GLU A 197 -6.98 -0.13 -30.24
N ALA A 198 -7.16 -0.28 -28.93
CA ALA A 198 -8.21 0.42 -28.21
C ALA A 198 -8.01 1.94 -28.25
N VAL A 199 -6.78 2.42 -28.10
CA VAL A 199 -6.44 3.84 -28.25
C VAL A 199 -6.77 4.32 -29.66
N ARG A 200 -6.37 3.58 -30.71
CA ARG A 200 -6.73 3.92 -32.10
C ARG A 200 -8.25 4.01 -32.30
N THR A 201 -9.01 3.09 -31.70
CA THR A 201 -10.48 3.10 -31.76
C THR A 201 -11.06 4.36 -31.14
N VAL A 202 -10.52 4.82 -30.01
CA VAL A 202 -10.95 6.04 -29.32
C VAL A 202 -10.60 7.28 -30.15
N GLU A 203 -9.36 7.38 -30.64
CA GLU A 203 -8.88 8.51 -31.44
C GLU A 203 -9.62 8.63 -32.78
N ALA A 204 -9.95 7.52 -33.43
CA ALA A 204 -10.73 7.49 -34.67
C ALA A 204 -12.14 8.06 -34.51
N ALA A 205 -12.69 8.11 -33.29
CA ALA A 205 -13.96 8.76 -32.99
C ALA A 205 -13.82 10.27 -32.73
N GLY A 206 -12.65 10.86 -32.98
CA GLY A 206 -12.37 12.29 -32.79
C GLY A 206 -12.14 12.68 -31.32
N ILE A 207 -11.86 11.70 -30.45
CA ILE A 207 -11.51 11.95 -29.05
C ILE A 207 -9.99 12.07 -28.92
N ASP A 208 -9.53 13.26 -28.54
CA ASP A 208 -8.13 13.51 -28.19
C ASP A 208 -7.88 13.12 -26.72
N VAL A 209 -7.05 12.09 -26.50
CA VAL A 209 -6.80 11.49 -25.18
C VAL A 209 -5.58 12.16 -24.54
N GLU A 210 -5.74 12.68 -23.33
CA GLU A 210 -4.67 13.35 -22.57
C GLU A 210 -3.61 12.35 -22.07
N VAL A 211 -4.05 11.17 -21.58
CA VAL A 211 -3.15 10.16 -21.01
C VAL A 211 -3.51 8.72 -21.39
N ARG A 212 -2.52 7.99 -21.89
CA ARG A 212 -2.55 6.53 -22.05
C ARG A 212 -1.73 5.91 -20.91
N HIS A 213 -2.26 4.86 -20.28
CA HIS A 213 -1.52 4.24 -19.18
C HIS A 213 -1.77 2.74 -18.99
N ALA A 214 -0.69 1.97 -18.81
CA ALA A 214 -0.73 0.53 -18.56
C ALA A 214 0.12 0.12 -17.36
N ALA A 215 1.33 0.70 -17.25
CA ALA A 215 2.32 0.29 -16.27
C ALA A 215 1.83 0.43 -14.82
N ASN A 216 1.85 -0.69 -14.09
CA ASN A 216 1.85 -0.74 -12.64
C ASN A 216 3.29 -0.66 -12.11
N SER A 217 3.51 -0.86 -10.81
CA SER A 217 4.85 -0.89 -10.20
C SER A 217 5.86 -1.76 -10.98
N ALA A 218 5.51 -3.01 -11.30
CA ALA A 218 6.44 -3.93 -11.97
C ALA A 218 6.81 -3.44 -13.37
N ALA A 219 5.82 -3.08 -14.19
CA ALA A 219 6.07 -2.59 -15.55
C ALA A 219 6.74 -1.21 -15.58
N THR A 220 6.56 -0.38 -14.54
CA THR A 220 7.30 0.89 -14.39
C THR A 220 8.80 0.61 -14.31
N LEU A 221 9.19 -0.43 -13.55
CA LEU A 221 10.60 -0.75 -13.29
C LEU A 221 11.25 -1.64 -14.37
N THR A 222 10.46 -2.45 -15.08
CA THR A 222 11.01 -3.52 -15.94
C THR A 222 10.58 -3.45 -17.41
N ALA A 223 9.59 -2.62 -17.75
CA ALA A 223 9.03 -2.59 -19.10
C ALA A 223 8.81 -1.16 -19.64
N PRO A 224 9.89 -0.45 -20.03
CA PRO A 224 9.81 0.94 -20.53
C PRO A 224 8.83 1.16 -21.68
N ALA A 225 8.64 0.16 -22.52
CA ALA A 225 7.71 0.22 -23.63
C ALA A 225 6.22 0.31 -23.22
N LEU A 226 5.90 0.18 -21.93
CA LEU A 226 4.55 0.27 -21.36
C LEU A 226 4.35 1.52 -20.50
N HIS A 227 5.31 2.46 -20.49
CA HIS A 227 5.20 3.68 -19.70
C HIS A 227 4.14 4.64 -20.23
N TYR A 228 4.01 4.74 -21.56
CA TYR A 228 3.07 5.64 -22.24
C TYR A 228 3.17 7.08 -21.65
N ASP A 229 2.04 7.74 -21.40
CA ASP A 229 2.03 9.11 -20.88
C ASP A 229 2.00 9.14 -19.35
N LEU A 230 1.56 8.06 -18.71
CA LEU A 230 1.35 8.00 -17.26
C LEU A 230 1.65 6.60 -16.70
N VAL A 231 2.53 6.50 -15.70
CA VAL A 231 2.80 5.27 -14.95
C VAL A 231 2.07 5.26 -13.61
N ARG A 232 1.71 4.07 -13.09
CA ARG A 232 0.90 3.92 -11.86
C ARG A 232 1.59 3.03 -10.82
N PRO A 233 2.76 3.39 -10.31
CA PRO A 233 3.39 2.65 -9.21
C PRO A 233 2.52 2.75 -7.95
N GLY A 234 2.34 1.61 -7.29
CA GLY A 234 1.65 1.49 -6.01
C GLY A 234 2.62 1.01 -4.94
N ILE A 235 2.84 -0.31 -4.87
CA ILE A 235 3.69 -0.88 -3.83
C ILE A 235 5.10 -0.26 -3.77
N SER A 236 5.64 0.09 -4.94
CA SER A 236 6.98 0.65 -5.06
C SER A 236 7.09 2.07 -4.52
N VAL A 237 5.97 2.82 -4.43
CA VAL A 237 5.93 4.11 -3.73
C VAL A 237 6.32 3.93 -2.25
N TYR A 238 5.99 2.76 -1.68
CA TYR A 238 6.29 2.40 -0.30
C TYR A 238 7.59 1.60 -0.16
N GLY A 239 8.36 1.50 -1.24
CA GLY A 239 9.71 0.96 -1.21
C GLY A 239 9.80 -0.55 -1.18
N LEU A 240 8.77 -1.26 -1.67
CA LEU A 240 8.80 -2.71 -1.83
C LEU A 240 8.95 -3.07 -3.31
N SER A 241 9.70 -4.14 -3.57
CA SER A 241 9.86 -4.68 -4.91
C SER A 241 8.56 -5.38 -5.33
N PRO A 242 8.03 -5.09 -6.53
CA PRO A 242 6.91 -5.84 -7.10
C PRO A 242 7.38 -7.13 -7.79
N VAL A 243 8.70 -7.35 -7.87
CA VAL A 243 9.37 -8.48 -8.52
C VAL A 243 10.52 -8.99 -7.64
N PRO A 244 10.26 -9.39 -6.38
CA PRO A 244 11.32 -9.78 -5.44
C PRO A 244 12.18 -10.96 -5.94
N GLN A 245 11.64 -11.81 -6.82
CA GLN A 245 12.35 -12.88 -7.51
C GLN A 245 13.34 -12.41 -8.58
N VAL A 246 13.22 -11.15 -9.04
CA VAL A 246 14.11 -10.54 -10.04
C VAL A 246 15.15 -9.66 -9.37
N ALA A 247 14.71 -8.76 -8.49
CA ALA A 247 15.61 -7.84 -7.80
C ALA A 247 14.99 -7.30 -6.50
N ALA A 248 15.86 -7.02 -5.54
CA ALA A 248 15.51 -6.33 -4.30
C ALA A 248 15.07 -4.88 -4.57
N ALA A 249 14.37 -4.28 -3.61
CA ALA A 249 13.91 -2.89 -3.71
C ALA A 249 15.07 -1.91 -3.93
N SER A 250 16.17 -2.06 -3.18
CA SER A 250 17.35 -1.19 -3.30
C SER A 250 18.03 -1.21 -4.66
N SER A 251 17.94 -2.32 -5.41
CA SER A 251 18.44 -2.39 -6.80
C SER A 251 17.72 -1.43 -7.73
N PHE A 252 16.49 -1.03 -7.39
CA PHE A 252 15.72 -0.02 -8.11
C PHE A 252 15.83 1.38 -7.48
N GLY A 253 16.69 1.58 -6.49
CA GLY A 253 16.78 2.82 -5.73
C GLY A 253 15.63 3.02 -4.74
N LEU A 254 14.88 1.95 -4.41
CA LEU A 254 13.74 2.00 -3.52
C LEU A 254 14.14 1.66 -2.08
N ARG A 255 13.46 2.27 -1.11
CA ARG A 255 13.69 2.08 0.32
C ARG A 255 12.36 1.86 1.05
N PRO A 256 12.18 0.75 1.80
CA PRO A 256 10.89 0.47 2.44
C PRO A 256 10.50 1.58 3.42
N ALA A 257 9.25 2.02 3.35
CA ALA A 257 8.78 3.18 4.11
C ALA A 257 8.21 2.84 5.49
N MET A 258 7.95 1.57 5.80
CA MET A 258 7.31 1.17 7.06
C MET A 258 8.21 0.28 7.92
N THR A 259 8.18 0.53 9.23
CA THR A 259 8.75 -0.35 10.26
C THR A 259 7.71 -0.67 11.31
N LEU A 260 7.41 -1.95 11.51
CA LEU A 260 6.47 -2.42 12.52
C LEU A 260 7.22 -2.88 13.77
N GLN A 261 6.92 -2.28 14.91
CA GLN A 261 7.57 -2.57 16.17
C GLN A 261 6.55 -2.76 17.29
N ALA A 262 6.88 -3.62 18.25
CA ALA A 262 6.11 -3.84 19.46
C ALA A 262 7.03 -3.92 20.68
N ARG A 263 6.49 -3.63 21.85
CA ARG A 263 7.15 -3.89 23.13
C ARG A 263 6.76 -5.26 23.66
N LEU A 264 7.71 -6.04 24.16
CA LEU A 264 7.41 -7.30 24.85
C LEU A 264 6.45 -7.03 26.01
N ALA A 265 5.31 -7.71 26.04
CA ALA A 265 4.29 -7.54 27.08
C ALA A 265 4.66 -8.32 28.35
N THR A 266 5.09 -9.57 28.17
CA THR A 266 5.55 -10.43 29.26
C THR A 266 6.77 -11.21 28.82
N VAL A 267 7.63 -11.50 29.78
CA VAL A 267 8.79 -12.35 29.62
C VAL A 267 8.85 -13.29 30.81
N LYS A 268 8.92 -14.61 30.56
CA LYS A 268 8.84 -15.62 31.63
C LYS A 268 9.70 -16.84 31.33
N ASP A 269 10.26 -17.44 32.38
CA ASP A 269 10.99 -18.70 32.28
C ASP A 269 10.02 -19.88 32.29
N VAL A 270 10.31 -20.89 31.46
CA VAL A 270 9.52 -22.13 31.34
C VAL A 270 10.45 -23.35 31.28
N PRO A 271 10.01 -24.53 31.76
CA PRO A 271 10.81 -25.74 31.68
C PRO A 271 10.91 -26.26 30.23
N ALA A 272 11.78 -27.26 30.01
CA ALA A 272 11.77 -28.07 28.80
C ALA A 272 10.44 -28.85 28.68
N GLY A 273 10.00 -29.11 27.45
CA GLY A 273 8.75 -29.83 27.19
C GLY A 273 7.48 -29.01 27.38
N HIS A 274 7.59 -27.68 27.53
CA HIS A 274 6.43 -26.80 27.70
C HIS A 274 5.77 -26.51 26.35
N GLY A 275 4.48 -26.83 26.22
CA GLY A 275 3.69 -26.51 25.03
C GLY A 275 3.42 -25.00 24.91
N VAL A 276 3.55 -24.45 23.70
CA VAL A 276 3.42 -23.01 23.45
C VAL A 276 2.26 -22.73 22.49
N SER A 277 1.39 -21.80 22.90
CA SER A 277 0.21 -21.33 22.16
C SER A 277 -0.84 -22.44 21.88
N TYR A 278 -1.90 -22.11 21.15
CA TYR A 278 -2.99 -23.03 20.87
C TYR A 278 -2.50 -24.32 20.19
N ALA A 279 -3.04 -25.46 20.64
CA ALA A 279 -2.72 -26.80 20.17
C ALA A 279 -1.26 -27.24 20.35
N HIS A 280 -0.43 -26.47 21.07
CA HIS A 280 0.96 -26.80 21.38
C HIS A 280 1.78 -27.25 20.17
N LEU A 281 1.60 -26.56 19.03
CA LEU A 281 2.35 -26.85 17.79
C LEU A 281 3.84 -26.53 17.91
N TYR A 282 4.23 -25.85 18.98
CA TYR A 282 5.60 -25.70 19.41
C TYR A 282 5.71 -26.21 20.85
N THR A 283 6.79 -26.94 21.13
CA THR A 283 7.14 -27.42 22.47
C THR A 283 8.59 -27.07 22.74
N THR A 284 8.88 -26.47 23.90
CA THR A 284 10.23 -26.00 24.21
C THR A 284 11.22 -27.17 24.26
N PRO A 285 12.34 -27.10 23.51
CA PRO A 285 13.31 -28.21 23.49
C PRO A 285 14.17 -28.27 24.76
N GLN A 286 14.24 -27.17 25.51
CA GLN A 286 15.01 -27.02 26.75
C GLN A 286 14.33 -26.01 27.67
N ALA A 287 14.81 -25.89 28.91
CA ALA A 287 14.41 -24.79 29.78
C ALA A 287 14.80 -23.47 29.09
N THR A 288 13.86 -22.55 28.98
CA THR A 288 14.02 -21.35 28.15
C THR A 288 13.18 -20.20 28.67
N ARG A 289 13.33 -19.04 28.04
CA ARG A 289 12.53 -17.84 28.30
C ARG A 289 11.60 -17.57 27.12
N LEU A 290 10.32 -17.38 27.40
CA LEU A 290 9.33 -17.00 26.39
C LEU A 290 8.99 -15.51 26.51
N GLY A 291 8.93 -14.83 25.36
CA GLY A 291 8.50 -13.44 25.25
C GLY A 291 7.17 -13.34 24.52
N VAL A 292 6.22 -12.56 25.05
CA VAL A 292 4.93 -12.29 24.39
C VAL A 292 5.00 -10.98 23.64
N VAL A 293 4.74 -11.03 22.34
CA VAL A 293 4.58 -9.84 21.47
C VAL A 293 3.08 -9.56 21.34
N PRO A 294 2.58 -8.41 21.81
CA PRO A 294 1.15 -8.08 21.86
C PRO A 294 0.63 -7.55 20.52
N LEU A 295 0.82 -8.34 19.47
CA LEU A 295 0.23 -8.16 18.15
C LEU A 295 -0.24 -9.53 17.63
N GLY A 296 -1.46 -9.60 17.14
CA GLY A 296 -2.03 -10.83 16.59
C GLY A 296 -2.75 -10.62 15.26
N TYR A 297 -3.54 -11.62 14.85
CA TYR A 297 -4.21 -11.55 13.55
C TYR A 297 -5.30 -10.50 13.46
N SER A 298 -5.82 -9.98 14.58
CA SER A 298 -6.73 -8.82 14.57
C SER A 298 -6.01 -7.50 14.29
N ASP A 299 -4.69 -7.45 14.51
CA ASP A 299 -3.83 -6.31 14.22
C ASP A 299 -3.21 -6.38 12.81
N GLY A 300 -3.39 -7.50 12.12
CA GLY A 300 -2.88 -7.76 10.77
C GLY A 300 -1.74 -8.78 10.70
N ILE A 301 -1.34 -9.40 11.81
CA ILE A 301 -0.31 -10.45 11.79
C ILE A 301 -0.87 -11.73 11.16
N PRO A 302 -0.36 -12.23 10.02
CA PRO A 302 -0.97 -13.35 9.33
C PRO A 302 -0.97 -14.62 10.19
N ARG A 303 -2.14 -15.22 10.40
CA ARG A 303 -2.24 -16.49 11.13
C ARG A 303 -1.45 -17.62 10.44
N HIS A 304 -1.30 -17.54 9.13
CA HIS A 304 -0.53 -18.47 8.31
C HIS A 304 0.98 -18.41 8.60
N ALA A 305 1.48 -17.32 9.19
CA ALA A 305 2.86 -17.22 9.70
C ALA A 305 3.06 -17.84 11.10
N SER A 306 2.24 -18.84 11.45
CA SER A 306 2.43 -19.63 12.69
C SER A 306 3.66 -20.53 12.57
N GLY A 307 4.39 -20.73 13.67
CA GLY A 307 5.60 -21.56 13.67
C GLY A 307 5.43 -22.91 14.35
N GLY A 308 6.54 -23.65 14.45
CA GLY A 308 6.55 -25.03 14.94
C GLY A 308 6.06 -26.01 13.87
N SER A 309 5.21 -26.96 14.24
CA SER A 309 4.64 -27.92 13.28
C SER A 309 3.63 -27.31 12.29
N ALA A 310 3.23 -26.04 12.48
CA ALA A 310 2.37 -25.31 11.54
C ALA A 310 3.12 -24.67 10.36
N GLY A 311 4.44 -24.46 10.47
CA GLY A 311 5.19 -23.71 9.48
C GLY A 311 6.47 -23.11 10.03
N VAL A 312 7.14 -22.31 9.21
CA VAL A 312 8.43 -21.71 9.56
C VAL A 312 8.29 -20.68 10.68
N GLY A 313 7.14 -20.02 10.82
CA GLY A 313 6.93 -18.92 11.75
C GLY A 313 7.47 -17.59 11.24
N GLY A 314 6.68 -16.53 11.41
CA GLY A 314 7.05 -15.16 11.05
C GLY A 314 8.34 -14.72 11.76
N PRO A 315 9.32 -14.13 11.04
CA PRO A 315 10.57 -13.70 11.63
C PRO A 315 10.43 -12.36 12.36
N MET A 316 11.17 -12.17 13.45
CA MET A 316 11.21 -10.95 14.24
C MET A 316 12.63 -10.68 14.76
N TYR A 317 13.06 -9.43 14.72
CA TYR A 317 14.34 -9.00 15.25
C TYR A 317 14.21 -8.56 16.72
N VAL A 318 15.06 -9.12 17.59
CA VAL A 318 15.01 -8.97 19.05
C VAL A 318 16.39 -8.65 19.60
N GLY A 319 16.46 -7.81 20.65
CA GLY A 319 17.69 -7.53 21.40
C GLY A 319 18.57 -6.41 20.82
N GLY A 320 18.23 -5.88 19.64
CA GLY A 320 18.89 -4.71 19.07
C GLY A 320 18.26 -3.37 19.50
N PRO A 321 18.77 -2.24 18.99
CA PRO A 321 18.32 -0.91 19.41
C PRO A 321 16.86 -0.64 19.00
N PRO A 322 16.12 0.21 19.73
CA PRO A 322 14.74 0.61 19.36
C PRO A 322 14.60 1.27 17.98
N THR A 323 15.71 1.71 17.39
CA THR A 323 15.78 2.27 16.03
C THR A 323 16.02 1.20 14.95
N ALA A 324 16.17 -0.07 15.31
CA ALA A 324 16.43 -1.14 14.34
C ALA A 324 15.32 -1.21 13.28
N GLY A 325 15.72 -1.06 12.02
CA GLY A 325 14.83 -1.00 10.86
C GLY A 325 14.26 0.39 10.56
N VAL A 326 14.46 1.41 11.39
CA VAL A 326 13.91 2.76 11.19
C VAL A 326 14.91 3.68 10.48
N GLY A 327 14.53 4.17 9.29
CA GLY A 327 15.29 5.18 8.55
C GLY A 327 16.50 4.60 7.76
N PRO A 328 17.25 5.48 7.07
CA PRO A 328 18.32 5.05 6.18
C PRO A 328 19.50 4.46 6.97
N GLY A 329 19.97 3.27 6.55
CA GLY A 329 21.13 2.61 7.14
C GLY A 329 20.89 1.84 8.45
N ALA A 330 19.63 1.72 8.89
CA ALA A 330 19.24 0.94 10.06
C ALA A 330 19.36 -0.58 9.78
N ARG A 331 20.59 -1.07 9.64
CA ARG A 331 20.89 -2.50 9.62
C ARG A 331 20.76 -3.05 11.03
N GLY A 332 20.31 -4.28 11.17
CA GLY A 332 20.74 -5.07 12.31
C GLY A 332 22.16 -5.52 11.98
N ALA A 333 23.16 -4.79 12.47
CA ALA A 333 24.54 -5.22 12.30
C ALA A 333 24.83 -6.32 13.33
N ASP A 334 25.74 -7.24 13.00
CA ASP A 334 26.25 -8.24 13.95
C ASP A 334 26.85 -7.60 15.23
N ALA A 335 27.14 -6.29 15.18
CA ALA A 335 27.66 -5.48 16.28
C ALA A 335 26.59 -4.96 17.27
N ASP A 336 25.29 -5.05 16.95
CA ASP A 336 24.22 -4.47 17.77
C ASP A 336 23.63 -5.46 18.80
N GLY A 337 24.12 -6.71 18.82
CA GLY A 337 23.70 -7.75 19.76
C GLY A 337 22.31 -8.34 19.51
N GLY A 338 21.57 -7.84 18.52
CA GLY A 338 20.25 -8.36 18.16
C GLY A 338 20.30 -9.62 17.30
N ARG A 339 19.19 -10.38 17.31
CA ARG A 339 19.05 -11.64 16.59
C ARG A 339 17.64 -11.80 16.01
N VAL A 340 17.52 -12.62 14.97
CA VAL A 340 16.22 -12.97 14.40
C VAL A 340 15.69 -14.24 15.06
N LEU A 341 14.50 -14.13 15.65
CA LEU A 341 13.71 -15.24 16.16
C LEU A 341 12.48 -15.43 15.30
N ARG A 342 11.78 -16.55 15.49
CA ARG A 342 10.55 -16.86 14.77
C ARG A 342 9.41 -17.11 15.76
N VAL A 343 8.18 -16.87 15.30
CA VAL A 343 6.97 -17.18 16.08
C VAL A 343 7.02 -18.63 16.57
N ALA A 344 6.90 -18.83 17.88
CA ALA A 344 6.83 -20.13 18.53
C ALA A 344 5.35 -20.54 18.72
N GLY A 345 4.88 -21.44 17.86
CA GLY A 345 3.50 -21.95 17.88
C GLY A 345 2.54 -21.07 17.08
N ARG A 346 1.25 -21.09 17.45
CA ARG A 346 0.21 -20.37 16.70
C ARG A 346 0.20 -18.87 16.97
N VAL A 347 -0.03 -18.11 15.91
CA VAL A 347 -0.45 -16.70 15.99
C VAL A 347 -1.89 -16.63 16.54
N CYS A 348 -2.09 -15.85 17.62
CA CYS A 348 -3.39 -15.64 18.25
C CYS A 348 -4.04 -14.33 17.77
N MET A 349 -5.25 -14.02 18.27
CA MET A 349 -6.00 -12.83 17.86
C MET A 349 -5.25 -11.52 18.15
N ASP A 350 -4.60 -11.44 19.32
CA ASP A 350 -3.99 -10.19 19.80
C ASP A 350 -2.51 -10.36 20.20
N GLN A 351 -1.92 -11.55 20.01
CA GLN A 351 -0.53 -11.80 20.42
C GLN A 351 0.13 -12.98 19.71
N VAL A 352 1.47 -12.97 19.72
CA VAL A 352 2.32 -14.11 19.39
C VAL A 352 3.36 -14.35 20.49
N VAL A 353 4.00 -15.52 20.46
CA VAL A 353 5.05 -15.88 21.41
C VAL A 353 6.36 -16.09 20.66
N LEU A 354 7.47 -15.66 21.25
CA LEU A 354 8.83 -15.95 20.83
C LEU A 354 9.50 -16.83 21.88
N ASP A 355 10.24 -17.85 21.45
CA ASP A 355 11.22 -18.52 22.31
C ASP A 355 12.53 -17.72 22.26
N LEU A 356 12.83 -17.01 23.34
CA LEU A 356 13.97 -16.09 23.45
C LEU A 356 15.28 -16.83 23.71
N GLY A 357 15.23 -18.07 24.21
CA GLY A 357 16.38 -18.90 24.55
C GLY A 357 16.77 -18.89 26.04
N PRO A 358 17.59 -19.86 26.49
CA PRO A 358 17.95 -20.09 27.91
C PRO A 358 18.78 -18.98 28.56
N TYR A 359 19.44 -18.12 27.77
CA TYR A 359 20.31 -17.04 28.26
C TYR A 359 19.82 -15.64 27.81
N ALA A 360 18.55 -15.57 27.40
CA ALA A 360 17.88 -14.35 27.02
C ALA A 360 17.91 -13.31 28.17
N SER A 361 18.40 -12.11 27.88
CA SER A 361 18.40 -10.99 28.83
C SER A 361 17.20 -10.06 28.66
N GLU A 362 16.34 -10.33 27.66
CA GLU A 362 15.18 -9.49 27.34
C GLU A 362 14.20 -9.40 28.52
N ARG A 363 13.51 -8.26 28.59
CA ARG A 363 12.54 -7.90 29.62
C ARG A 363 11.26 -7.36 28.99
N ALA A 364 10.19 -7.33 29.78
CA ALA A 364 8.99 -6.61 29.38
C ALA A 364 9.33 -5.14 29.10
N GLY A 365 8.80 -4.60 28.00
CA GLY A 365 9.13 -3.27 27.51
C GLY A 365 10.20 -3.22 26.42
N ASP A 366 11.04 -4.25 26.28
CA ASP A 366 12.06 -4.31 25.23
C ASP A 366 11.40 -4.36 23.85
N VAL A 367 12.05 -3.71 22.87
CA VAL A 367 11.50 -3.54 21.53
C VAL A 367 11.82 -4.75 20.66
N VAL A 368 10.79 -5.23 19.98
CA VAL A 368 10.87 -6.24 18.91
C VAL A 368 10.47 -5.57 17.61
N THR A 369 11.31 -5.69 16.58
CA THR A 369 10.97 -5.23 15.23
C THR A 369 10.48 -6.41 14.41
N LEU A 370 9.21 -6.36 13.98
CA LEU A 370 8.59 -7.42 13.19
C LEU A 370 9.11 -7.37 11.76
N PHE A 371 9.04 -6.19 11.14
CA PHE A 371 9.70 -5.91 9.86
C PHE A 371 10.09 -4.42 9.76
N GLY A 372 11.04 -4.07 8.89
CA GLY A 372 11.58 -2.71 8.78
C GLY A 372 12.09 -2.26 7.41
N SER A 373 12.73 -1.10 7.38
CA SER A 373 13.29 -0.38 6.20
C SER A 373 14.56 -1.04 5.61
N THR A 374 14.77 -2.33 5.84
CA THR A 374 15.90 -3.10 5.34
C THR A 374 15.50 -3.91 4.10
N ASP A 375 16.49 -4.32 3.30
CA ASP A 375 16.30 -5.22 2.15
C ASP A 375 16.04 -6.69 2.57
N GLY A 376 15.64 -6.93 3.82
CA GLY A 376 15.32 -8.26 4.37
C GLY A 376 16.51 -9.01 4.96
N LEU A 377 16.32 -10.33 5.15
CA LEU A 377 17.25 -11.23 5.84
C LEU A 377 18.48 -11.61 4.98
N ALA A 378 19.25 -10.63 4.50
CA ALA A 378 20.51 -10.91 3.79
C ALA A 378 21.59 -11.53 4.71
N HIS A 379 21.52 -11.28 6.03
CA HIS A 379 22.40 -11.81 7.06
C HIS A 379 21.62 -12.21 8.31
N ALA A 380 22.17 -13.11 9.13
CA ALA A 380 21.49 -13.71 10.29
C ALA A 380 20.99 -12.70 11.36
N ALA A 381 21.50 -11.46 11.33
CA ALA A 381 21.11 -10.37 12.23
C ALA A 381 20.38 -9.21 11.52
N ALA A 382 20.02 -9.32 10.24
CA ALA A 382 19.29 -8.25 9.57
C ALA A 382 17.83 -8.17 10.08
N VAL A 383 17.29 -6.94 10.16
CA VAL A 383 15.86 -6.76 10.44
C VAL A 383 15.05 -7.40 9.31
N PRO A 384 14.02 -8.21 9.61
CA PRO A 384 13.18 -8.79 8.57
C PRO A 384 12.47 -7.71 7.74
N SER A 385 12.16 -8.03 6.49
CA SER A 385 11.34 -7.22 5.59
C SER A 385 9.89 -7.68 5.60
N ALA A 386 8.99 -6.89 5.00
CA ALA A 386 7.63 -7.34 4.71
C ALA A 386 7.60 -8.55 3.76
N GLU A 387 8.62 -8.73 2.92
CA GLU A 387 8.75 -9.89 2.03
C GLU A 387 9.11 -11.16 2.81
N ASP A 388 9.96 -11.06 3.84
CA ASP A 388 10.27 -12.21 4.72
C ASP A 388 9.02 -12.70 5.46
N TRP A 389 8.12 -11.78 5.84
CA TRP A 389 6.81 -12.11 6.39
C TRP A 389 5.86 -12.71 5.36
N ALA A 390 5.88 -12.19 4.13
CA ALA A 390 5.08 -12.71 3.03
C ALA A 390 5.44 -14.17 2.72
N GLN A 391 6.73 -14.48 2.64
CA GLN A 391 7.23 -15.85 2.48
C GLN A 391 6.82 -16.77 3.64
N ALA A 392 6.93 -16.29 4.88
CA ALA A 392 6.51 -17.07 6.05
C ALA A 392 5.00 -17.34 6.10
N ALA A 393 4.20 -16.52 5.44
CA ALA A 393 2.74 -16.61 5.39
C ALA A 393 2.20 -17.19 4.07
N ASP A 394 3.06 -17.54 3.12
CA ASP A 394 2.70 -17.96 1.75
C ASP A 394 1.79 -16.94 1.05
N THR A 395 2.24 -15.68 1.04
CA THR A 395 1.56 -14.56 0.36
C THR A 395 2.58 -13.58 -0.22
N ILE A 396 2.15 -12.36 -0.56
CA ILE A 396 2.93 -11.26 -1.11
C ILE A 396 3.04 -10.11 -0.10
N SER A 397 4.15 -9.37 -0.16
CA SER A 397 4.41 -8.21 0.72
C SER A 397 3.32 -7.12 0.65
N TYR A 398 2.57 -7.05 -0.46
CA TYR A 398 1.38 -6.21 -0.61
C TYR A 398 0.34 -6.49 0.47
N GLU A 399 0.05 -7.77 0.74
CA GLU A 399 -0.93 -8.17 1.73
C GLU A 399 -0.44 -7.82 3.15
N ILE A 400 0.85 -8.06 3.42
CA ILE A 400 1.46 -7.83 4.73
C ILE A 400 1.30 -6.39 5.19
N VAL A 401 1.68 -5.41 4.36
CA VAL A 401 1.59 -3.99 4.77
C VAL A 401 0.16 -3.46 4.75
N THR A 402 -0.67 -3.93 3.81
CA THR A 402 -2.04 -3.43 3.64
C THR A 402 -2.98 -3.93 4.74
N ARG A 403 -2.73 -5.13 5.31
CA ARG A 403 -3.61 -5.74 6.32
C ARG A 403 -3.38 -5.24 7.74
N LEU A 404 -2.41 -4.36 7.98
CA LEU A 404 -2.22 -3.78 9.31
C LEU A 404 -3.46 -3.01 9.74
N GLY A 405 -4.12 -3.52 10.79
CA GLY A 405 -5.39 -3.00 11.28
C GLY A 405 -5.29 -1.56 11.77
N ALA A 406 -6.41 -0.84 11.75
CA ALA A 406 -6.49 0.56 12.19
C ALA A 406 -6.16 0.75 13.69
N ARG A 407 -6.23 -0.32 14.49
CA ARG A 407 -5.80 -0.33 15.90
C ARG A 407 -4.31 -0.07 16.07
N VAL A 408 -3.48 -0.45 15.10
CA VAL A 408 -2.01 -0.24 15.15
C VAL A 408 -1.71 1.21 14.78
N PRO A 409 -1.22 2.05 15.72
CA PRO A 409 -1.01 3.46 15.43
C PRO A 409 0.14 3.66 14.45
N ARG A 410 -0.08 4.52 13.44
CA ARG A 410 0.98 4.98 12.55
C ARG A 410 1.70 6.18 13.18
N VAL A 411 3.02 6.14 13.18
CA VAL A 411 3.89 7.22 13.66
C VAL A 411 4.70 7.74 12.49
N TYR A 412 4.45 8.99 12.09
CA TYR A 412 5.06 9.60 10.91
C TYR A 412 6.37 10.30 11.25
N VAL A 413 7.45 9.89 10.58
CA VAL A 413 8.77 10.55 10.62
C VAL A 413 9.09 11.17 9.26
N GLY A 414 10.10 12.05 9.22
CA GLY A 414 10.47 12.74 7.99
C GLY A 414 9.42 13.77 7.53
N GLN A 415 8.64 14.33 8.45
CA GLN A 415 7.60 15.33 8.10
C GLN A 415 8.19 16.64 7.55
N ASP A 416 9.49 16.87 7.72
CA ASP A 416 10.19 18.04 7.21
C ASP A 416 10.13 18.13 5.68
N VAL A 417 9.94 17.00 5.01
CA VAL A 417 9.82 16.95 3.55
C VAL A 417 8.49 17.50 3.03
N LEU A 418 7.51 17.69 3.92
CA LEU A 418 6.19 18.20 3.58
C LEU A 418 6.18 19.73 3.63
N GLY A 419 5.52 20.36 2.65
CA GLY A 419 5.25 21.80 2.66
C GLY A 419 4.23 22.20 3.74
N GLU A 420 4.08 23.50 3.99
CA GLU A 420 3.22 24.04 5.06
C GLU A 420 1.76 23.57 4.99
N ARG A 421 1.16 23.56 3.78
CA ARG A 421 -0.21 23.06 3.56
C ARG A 421 -0.38 21.60 3.99
N ALA A 422 0.58 20.76 3.61
CA ALA A 422 0.58 19.34 3.96
C ALA A 422 0.73 19.14 5.48
N ARG A 423 1.64 19.88 6.13
CA ARG A 423 1.79 19.83 7.60
C ARG A 423 0.52 20.29 8.32
N ALA A 424 -0.14 21.34 7.81
CA ALA A 424 -1.41 21.79 8.36
C ALA A 424 -2.53 20.75 8.22
N ALA A 425 -2.59 20.04 7.09
CA ALA A 425 -3.54 18.93 6.89
C ALA A 425 -3.32 17.80 7.91
N LEU A 426 -2.05 17.46 8.20
CA LEU A 426 -1.70 16.47 9.22
C LEU A 426 -2.05 16.91 10.65
N GLY A 427 -1.83 18.19 10.98
CA GLY A 427 -2.18 18.76 12.28
C GLY A 427 -3.68 18.76 12.57
N ARG A 428 -4.52 18.94 11.53
CA ARG A 428 -5.99 18.87 11.64
C ARG A 428 -6.49 17.42 11.76
N GLY A 429 -5.84 16.48 11.08
CA GLY A 429 -6.19 15.04 11.13
C GLY A 429 -5.95 14.38 12.49
N GLY A 430 -4.98 14.87 13.27
CA GLY A 430 -4.70 14.35 14.63
C GLY A 430 -5.79 14.63 15.67
N ALA A 431 -6.58 15.69 15.46
CA ALA A 431 -7.69 16.05 16.35
C ALA A 431 -9.05 15.49 15.88
N GLY A 432 -9.21 15.24 14.57
CA GLY A 432 -10.51 14.91 13.96
C GLY A 432 -10.85 13.44 13.76
N LEU A 433 -9.93 12.50 14.03
CA LEU A 433 -10.18 11.05 13.85
C LEU A 433 -10.28 10.27 15.17
N ARG A 434 -10.30 10.95 16.33
CA ARG A 434 -10.46 10.33 17.66
C ARG A 434 -11.90 10.37 18.20
N ALA A 435 -12.86 10.93 17.48
CA ALA A 435 -14.25 10.98 17.94
C ALA A 435 -15.21 10.79 16.77
N GLU A 436 -16.27 10.04 17.02
CA GLU A 436 -17.46 9.85 16.17
C GLU A 436 -17.40 8.83 15.04
N GLN A 437 -17.29 7.54 15.43
CA GLN A 437 -18.15 6.49 14.86
C GLN A 437 -18.50 5.48 15.96
N THR A 438 -19.42 5.86 16.85
CA THR A 438 -20.23 4.89 17.60
C THR A 438 -21.65 5.03 17.05
N PRO A 439 -22.22 4.02 16.37
CA PRO A 439 -23.64 4.06 16.04
C PRO A 439 -24.43 4.05 17.35
N GLU A 440 -25.25 5.07 17.54
CA GLU A 440 -26.21 5.18 18.63
C GLU A 440 -27.05 3.89 18.67
N ALA A 441 -27.11 3.28 19.86
CA ALA A 441 -27.81 2.04 20.09
C ALA A 441 -29.29 2.16 19.70
N ALA A 442 -29.70 1.42 18.67
CA ALA A 442 -31.10 1.16 18.39
C ALA A 442 -31.70 0.43 19.60
N ARG A 443 -32.48 1.18 20.38
CA ARG A 443 -33.33 0.66 21.44
C ARG A 443 -34.38 -0.23 20.79
N TRP A 444 -34.33 -1.53 21.09
CA TRP A 444 -35.44 -2.43 20.84
C TRP A 444 -36.47 -2.20 21.96
N SER A 445 -37.66 -1.74 21.56
CA SER A 445 -38.91 -1.90 22.30
C SER A 445 -39.86 -2.72 21.45
#